data_AF-A0A3D9C4P2-F1
#
_entry.id   AF-A0A3D9C4P2-F1
#
_cell.length_a   1.000
_cell.length_b   1.000
_cell.length_c   1.000
_cell.angle_alpha   90.00
_cell.angle_beta   90.00
_cell.angle_gamma   90.00
#
_symmetry.space_group_name_H-M   'P 1'
#
loop_
_entity.id
_entity.type
_entity.pdbx_description
1 polymer ?
#
loop_
_entity_poly.entity_id
_entity_poly.type
_entity_poly.pdbx_seq_one_letter_code
_entity_poly.pdbx_strand_id
1 'polypeptide(L)'
;MMKNISLIFILTLFSCNKQESKMESRKENSINHNSLKIQDTLIARKAVNNITERPNTPHKISKNEFFSINSDNDGVIEVTLNRINKRFTNTKVLEGNSNCPDISLDSIALKNNYFTIEKYNCTDKFYLKEYITFKFDKDLLLHKYSIEFTDRHDPDKSITNKNYTSKDFGNVKFENVDREFLINLLNK
;
A
#
# COMPACT_ATOMS: atom_id res chain seq x y z
N MET A 1 -40.32 31.31 -32.64
CA MET A 1 -41.20 30.13 -32.82
C MET A 1 -40.63 29.00 -31.96
N MET A 2 -41.12 28.87 -30.72
CA MET A 2 -40.69 27.85 -29.75
C MET A 2 -41.40 26.53 -30.07
N LYS A 3 -40.69 25.39 -29.98
CA LYS A 3 -41.30 24.12 -29.61
C LYS A 3 -40.38 23.37 -28.63
N ASN A 4 -41.05 22.87 -27.61
CA ASN A 4 -40.57 22.33 -26.35
C ASN A 4 -40.75 20.80 -26.36
N ILE A 5 -39.86 20.11 -25.62
CA ILE A 5 -40.13 18.99 -24.67
C ILE A 5 -40.58 17.65 -25.31
N SER A 6 -39.79 16.55 -25.28
CA SER A 6 -39.38 15.64 -24.17
C SER A 6 -40.30 14.41 -24.02
N LEU A 7 -39.77 13.40 -23.30
CA LEU A 7 -40.33 12.13 -22.78
C LEU A 7 -40.10 10.85 -23.62
N ILE A 8 -39.79 9.67 -23.05
CA ILE A 8 -39.35 9.23 -21.70
C ILE A 8 -38.88 7.76 -21.89
N PHE A 9 -37.84 7.34 -21.16
CA PHE A 9 -37.37 5.96 -21.12
C PHE A 9 -38.07 5.14 -20.03
N ILE A 10 -38.21 3.86 -20.33
CA ILE A 10 -38.99 2.80 -19.68
C ILE A 10 -38.44 2.39 -18.30
N LEU A 11 -39.33 2.08 -17.34
CA LEU A 11 -39.03 1.27 -16.15
C LEU A 11 -40.19 0.29 -15.91
N THR A 12 -39.94 -0.99 -16.18
CA THR A 12 -40.83 -2.12 -15.87
C THR A 12 -40.57 -2.63 -14.46
N LEU A 13 -41.60 -2.62 -13.61
CA LEU A 13 -41.61 -3.25 -12.29
C LEU A 13 -41.93 -4.74 -12.43
N PHE A 14 -41.05 -5.62 -11.95
CA PHE A 14 -41.40 -7.02 -11.67
C PHE A 14 -41.85 -7.14 -10.21
N SER A 15 -43.14 -7.44 -10.06
CA SER A 15 -43.81 -7.80 -8.81
C SER A 15 -43.53 -9.27 -8.48
N CYS A 16 -43.13 -9.58 -7.24
CA CYS A 16 -43.00 -10.95 -6.76
C CYS A 16 -44.05 -11.20 -5.67
N ASN A 17 -44.93 -12.16 -5.95
CA ASN A 17 -46.10 -12.52 -5.17
C ASN A 17 -45.75 -13.17 -3.82
N LYS A 18 -46.54 -12.77 -2.82
CA LYS A 18 -46.67 -13.34 -1.48
C LYS A 18 -47.54 -14.60 -1.53
N GLN A 19 -47.08 -15.71 -0.96
CA GLN A 19 -47.94 -16.83 -0.57
C GLN A 19 -47.49 -17.42 0.77
N GLU A 20 -48.41 -17.39 1.74
CA GLU A 20 -48.35 -18.10 3.01
C GLU A 20 -48.91 -19.53 2.85
N SER A 21 -48.29 -20.51 3.49
CA SER A 21 -48.97 -21.68 4.08
C SER A 21 -48.03 -22.27 5.13
N LYS A 22 -48.39 -22.28 6.42
CA LYS A 22 -49.34 -23.13 7.18
C LYS A 22 -48.55 -24.22 7.93
N MET A 23 -48.60 -24.10 9.25
CA MET A 23 -47.92 -24.90 10.27
C MET A 23 -48.60 -26.26 10.44
N GLU A 24 -47.82 -27.34 10.49
CA GLU A 24 -48.27 -28.66 10.96
C GLU A 24 -47.17 -29.32 11.81
N SER A 25 -47.58 -29.92 12.92
CA SER A 25 -46.75 -30.36 14.04
C SER A 25 -46.42 -31.87 14.02
N ARG A 26 -45.40 -32.24 14.82
CA ARG A 26 -45.02 -33.56 15.38
C ARG A 26 -44.09 -34.46 14.54
N LYS A 27 -42.87 -34.72 15.05
CA LYS A 27 -42.55 -35.81 16.00
C LYS A 27 -41.09 -35.71 16.46
N GLU A 28 -40.86 -35.87 17.77
CA GLU A 28 -39.54 -36.12 18.35
C GLU A 28 -38.95 -37.43 17.81
N ASN A 29 -37.66 -37.38 17.45
CA ASN A 29 -36.77 -38.53 17.49
C ASN A 29 -35.45 -38.05 18.08
N SER A 30 -35.11 -38.59 19.25
CA SER A 30 -33.86 -38.33 19.96
C SER A 30 -32.66 -38.83 19.15
N ILE A 31 -31.91 -37.91 18.55
CA ILE A 31 -30.62 -38.23 17.93
C ILE A 31 -29.52 -37.82 18.91
N ASN A 32 -28.69 -38.81 19.21
CA ASN A 32 -27.60 -38.82 20.17
C ASN A 32 -26.63 -37.61 19.96
N HIS A 33 -26.69 -36.62 20.85
CA HIS A 33 -26.00 -35.32 20.77
C HIS A 33 -24.45 -35.38 20.77
N ASN A 34 -23.87 -36.56 20.96
CA ASN A 34 -22.41 -36.73 21.06
C ASN A 34 -21.73 -37.13 19.73
N SER A 35 -22.48 -37.55 18.71
CA SER A 35 -21.92 -37.89 17.38
C SER A 35 -21.81 -36.67 16.46
N LEU A 36 -22.76 -35.74 16.55
CA LEU A 36 -22.80 -34.53 15.69
C LEU A 36 -21.65 -33.57 15.99
N LYS A 37 -21.31 -33.38 17.27
CA LYS A 37 -20.18 -32.50 17.67
C LYS A 37 -18.84 -32.97 17.11
N ILE A 38 -18.59 -34.27 17.00
CA ILE A 38 -17.29 -34.79 16.52
C ILE A 38 -17.14 -34.57 15.02
N GLN A 39 -18.20 -34.78 14.24
CA GLN A 39 -18.23 -34.50 12.80
C GLN A 39 -18.07 -33.00 12.53
N ASP A 40 -18.79 -32.14 13.25
CA ASP A 40 -18.67 -30.68 13.09
C ASP A 40 -17.28 -30.17 13.47
N THR A 41 -16.64 -30.77 14.49
CA THR A 41 -15.26 -30.41 14.89
C THR A 41 -14.23 -30.92 13.89
N LEU A 42 -14.44 -32.08 13.26
CA LEU A 42 -13.57 -32.62 12.20
C LEU A 42 -13.73 -31.83 10.90
N ILE A 43 -14.95 -31.44 10.53
CA ILE A 43 -15.24 -30.60 9.37
C ILE A 43 -14.68 -29.19 9.60
N ALA A 44 -14.80 -28.62 10.81
CA ALA A 44 -14.16 -27.36 11.17
C ALA A 44 -12.63 -27.44 11.12
N ARG A 45 -12.01 -28.53 11.62
CA ARG A 45 -10.55 -28.72 11.51
C ARG A 45 -10.09 -28.95 10.07
N LYS A 46 -10.89 -29.59 9.22
CA LYS A 46 -10.59 -29.76 7.79
C LYS A 46 -10.78 -28.46 7.00
N ALA A 47 -11.71 -27.60 7.44
CA ALA A 47 -11.94 -26.28 6.85
C ALA A 47 -10.86 -25.25 7.26
N VAL A 48 -10.29 -25.34 8.47
CA VAL A 48 -9.19 -24.47 8.93
C VAL A 48 -7.86 -24.77 8.23
N ASN A 49 -7.67 -25.98 7.68
CA ASN A 49 -6.44 -26.34 6.97
C ASN A 49 -6.47 -26.01 5.47
N ASN A 50 -7.58 -25.51 4.95
CA ASN A 50 -7.67 -24.91 3.61
C ASN A 50 -7.62 -23.38 3.74
N ILE A 51 -6.60 -22.87 4.44
CA ILE A 51 -6.13 -21.52 4.15
C ILE A 51 -5.65 -21.60 2.71
N THR A 52 -6.48 -21.11 1.80
CA THR A 52 -6.06 -20.71 0.47
C THR A 52 -4.80 -19.89 0.66
N GLU A 53 -3.63 -20.47 0.34
CA GLU A 53 -2.40 -19.70 0.26
C GLU A 53 -2.74 -18.51 -0.64
N ARG A 54 -2.74 -17.31 -0.04
CA ARG A 54 -2.73 -16.08 -0.81
C ARG A 54 -1.63 -16.28 -1.84
N PRO A 55 -1.89 -16.08 -3.15
CA PRO A 55 -0.86 -16.25 -4.15
C PRO A 55 0.35 -15.43 -3.68
N ASN A 56 1.50 -16.11 -3.55
CA ASN A 56 2.74 -15.53 -3.01
C ASN A 56 2.96 -14.16 -3.65
N THR A 57 2.58 -13.11 -2.93
CA THR A 57 2.75 -11.74 -3.36
C THR A 57 4.25 -11.51 -3.53
N PRO A 58 4.71 -10.85 -4.60
CA PRO A 58 6.13 -10.62 -4.80
C PRO A 58 6.65 -9.70 -3.68
N HIS A 59 7.12 -10.29 -2.59
CA HIS A 59 7.78 -9.58 -1.50
C HIS A 59 9.17 -9.20 -1.99
N LYS A 60 9.40 -7.90 -2.23
CA LYS A 60 10.73 -7.41 -2.57
C LYS A 60 11.52 -7.23 -1.27
N ILE A 61 12.35 -8.22 -0.95
CA ILE A 61 13.22 -8.19 0.21
C ILE A 61 14.61 -7.69 -0.22
N SER A 62 15.07 -6.60 0.40
CA SER A 62 16.42 -6.07 0.23
C SER A 62 17.21 -6.28 1.52
N LYS A 63 18.42 -6.86 1.44
CA LYS A 63 19.21 -7.19 2.64
C LYS A 63 20.70 -6.88 2.50
N ASN A 64 21.30 -6.36 3.56
CA ASN A 64 22.75 -6.26 3.72
C ASN A 64 23.15 -6.61 5.18
N GLU A 65 24.36 -6.27 5.61
CA GLU A 65 24.81 -6.52 6.99
C GLU A 65 23.99 -5.75 8.05
N PHE A 66 23.54 -4.53 7.72
CA PHE A 66 22.84 -3.64 8.66
C PHE A 66 21.33 -3.83 8.65
N PHE A 67 20.74 -4.00 7.46
CA PHE A 67 19.31 -3.95 7.23
C PHE A 67 18.76 -5.22 6.60
N SER A 68 17.54 -5.58 6.97
CA SER A 68 16.62 -6.37 6.16
C SER A 68 15.38 -5.51 5.94
N ILE A 69 15.06 -5.21 4.68
CA ILE A 69 13.96 -4.32 4.30
C ILE A 69 12.94 -5.12 3.50
N ASN A 70 11.70 -5.09 3.97
CA ASN A 70 10.55 -5.65 3.27
C ASN A 70 9.66 -4.51 2.78
N SER A 71 9.28 -4.57 1.50
CA SER A 71 8.23 -3.72 0.93
C SER A 71 7.10 -4.64 0.50
N ASP A 72 5.89 -4.36 0.99
CA ASP A 72 4.68 -5.01 0.50
C ASP A 72 3.96 -4.14 -0.54
N ASN A 73 2.89 -4.69 -1.12
CA ASN A 73 2.07 -4.00 -2.11
C ASN A 73 1.14 -2.95 -1.49
N ASP A 74 0.98 -2.95 -0.16
CA ASP A 74 0.13 -2.01 0.56
C ASP A 74 0.87 -0.69 0.87
N GLY A 75 2.10 -0.55 0.36
CA GLY A 75 2.91 0.66 0.52
C GLY A 75 3.67 0.71 1.86
N VAL A 76 3.72 -0.40 2.60
CA VAL A 76 4.42 -0.47 3.88
C VAL A 76 5.89 -0.84 3.65
N ILE A 77 6.78 -0.03 4.21
CA ILE A 77 8.20 -0.33 4.31
C ILE A 77 8.53 -0.74 5.74
N GLU A 78 8.95 -1.98 5.91
CA GLU A 78 9.46 -2.51 7.17
C GLU A 78 10.98 -2.63 7.12
N VAL A 79 11.67 -2.03 8.08
CA VAL A 79 13.13 -2.07 8.20
C VAL A 79 13.50 -2.77 9.50
N THR A 80 14.23 -3.89 9.39
CA THR A 80 14.82 -4.58 10.54
C THR A 80 16.32 -4.29 10.60
N LEU A 81 16.81 -3.84 11.75
CA LEU A 81 18.24 -3.73 12.04
C LEU A 81 18.78 -5.09 12.46
N ASN A 82 19.61 -5.70 11.63
CA ASN A 82 20.02 -7.10 11.79
C ASN A 82 20.80 -7.35 13.09
N ARG A 83 21.65 -6.39 13.51
CA ARG A 83 22.52 -6.55 14.69
C ARG A 83 21.78 -6.51 16.02
N ILE A 84 20.68 -5.74 16.10
CA ILE A 84 19.94 -5.50 17.36
C ILE A 84 18.49 -5.95 17.30
N ASN A 85 18.06 -6.53 16.18
CA ASN A 85 16.69 -6.98 15.91
C ASN A 85 15.61 -5.91 16.20
N LYS A 86 15.95 -4.63 16.02
CA LYS A 86 15.02 -3.50 16.17
C LYS A 86 14.32 -3.27 14.84
N ARG A 87 12.99 -3.09 14.89
CA ARG A 87 12.15 -2.88 13.71
C ARG A 87 11.64 -1.45 13.64
N PHE A 88 11.49 -0.96 12.42
CA PHE A 88 10.89 0.32 12.08
C PHE A 88 9.90 0.10 10.95
N THR A 89 8.82 0.87 10.94
CA THR A 89 7.78 0.78 9.92
C THR A 89 7.43 2.18 9.44
N ASN A 90 7.25 2.32 8.14
CA ASN A 90 6.69 3.52 7.54
C ASN A 90 5.64 3.11 6.49
N THR A 91 4.43 3.63 6.64
CA THR A 91 3.27 3.33 5.78
C THR A 91 2.96 4.43 4.76
N LYS A 92 3.73 5.52 4.76
CA LYS A 92 3.46 6.76 4.01
C LYS A 92 4.58 7.20 3.09
N VAL A 93 5.80 6.71 3.26
CA VAL A 93 6.98 7.13 2.46
C VAL A 93 6.84 6.79 0.98
N LEU A 94 6.04 5.77 0.65
CA LEU A 94 5.75 5.39 -0.73
C LEU A 94 4.59 6.17 -1.35
N GLU A 95 3.83 6.94 -0.57
CA GLU A 95 2.71 7.73 -1.10
C GLU A 95 3.17 8.64 -2.25
N GLY A 96 2.41 8.63 -3.32
CA GLY A 96 2.65 9.41 -4.52
C GLY A 96 1.47 10.32 -4.86
N ASN A 97 1.63 11.13 -5.89
CA ASN A 97 0.49 11.85 -6.46
C ASN A 97 -0.41 10.85 -7.22
N SER A 98 -1.67 10.73 -6.82
CA SER A 98 -2.64 9.79 -7.40
C SER A 98 -2.93 10.03 -8.89
N ASN A 99 -2.60 11.23 -9.40
CA ASN A 99 -2.77 11.57 -10.81
C ASN A 99 -1.56 11.16 -11.67
N CYS A 100 -0.57 10.49 -11.07
CA CYS A 100 0.58 10.01 -11.81
C CYS A 100 0.30 8.67 -12.48
N PRO A 101 0.80 8.48 -13.72
CA PRO A 101 0.72 7.18 -14.37
C PRO A 101 1.56 6.13 -13.63
N ASP A 102 2.59 6.57 -12.90
CA ASP A 102 3.46 5.70 -12.11
C ASP A 102 3.84 6.38 -10.79
N ILE A 103 3.58 5.67 -9.68
CA ILE A 103 4.00 6.01 -8.31
C ILE A 103 4.78 4.87 -7.65
N SER A 104 5.20 3.89 -8.45
CA SER A 104 5.74 2.63 -7.95
C SER A 104 7.11 2.80 -7.30
N LEU A 105 7.39 1.88 -6.39
CA LEU A 105 8.73 1.64 -5.89
C LEU A 105 9.57 1.03 -7.03
N ASP A 106 10.64 1.70 -7.42
CA ASP A 106 11.62 1.18 -8.39
C ASP A 106 12.55 0.19 -7.66
N SER A 107 13.31 0.69 -6.70
CA SER A 107 14.36 -0.08 -6.04
C SER A 107 14.61 0.38 -4.60
N ILE A 108 15.28 -0.48 -3.83
CA ILE A 108 15.83 -0.12 -2.52
C ILE A 108 17.32 -0.41 -2.57
N ALA A 109 18.12 0.64 -2.66
CA ALA A 109 19.57 0.54 -2.70
C ALA A 109 20.14 0.50 -1.27
N LEU A 110 21.02 -0.46 -1.00
CA LEU A 110 21.64 -0.66 0.32
C LEU A 110 23.14 -0.38 0.26
N LYS A 111 23.65 0.41 1.21
CA LYS A 111 25.10 0.68 1.34
C LYS A 111 25.47 0.93 2.79
N ASN A 112 26.20 0.00 3.40
CA ASN A 112 26.56 0.05 4.83
C ASN A 112 25.33 0.31 5.71
N ASN A 113 25.39 1.31 6.59
CA ASN A 113 24.31 1.78 7.44
C ASN A 113 23.39 2.82 6.75
N TYR A 114 23.36 2.83 5.42
CA TYR A 114 22.42 3.61 4.62
C TYR A 114 21.54 2.71 3.76
N PHE A 115 20.32 3.18 3.52
CA PHE A 115 19.48 2.69 2.44
C PHE A 115 18.79 3.84 1.72
N THR A 116 18.48 3.66 0.44
CA THR A 116 17.75 4.64 -0.37
C THR A 116 16.53 3.97 -0.97
N ILE A 117 15.36 4.57 -0.76
CA ILE A 117 14.14 4.23 -1.48
C ILE A 117 14.16 5.02 -2.78
N GLU A 118 14.12 4.32 -3.90
CA GLU A 118 14.03 4.89 -5.24
C GLU A 118 12.62 4.66 -5.77
N LYS A 119 11.88 5.73 -6.06
CA LYS A 119 10.49 5.62 -6.52
C LYS A 119 10.17 6.65 -7.58
N TYR A 120 9.12 6.37 -8.35
CA TYR A 120 8.58 7.31 -9.33
C TYR A 120 7.45 8.13 -8.74
N ASN A 121 7.30 9.34 -9.27
CA ASN A 121 6.22 10.25 -8.94
C ASN A 121 6.09 11.29 -10.07
N CYS A 122 5.19 12.25 -9.91
CA CYS A 122 4.98 13.27 -10.92
C CYS A 122 4.27 14.52 -10.39
N THR A 123 4.43 15.60 -11.14
CA THR A 123 3.57 16.80 -11.11
C THR A 123 2.92 16.96 -12.47
N ASP A 124 2.09 17.99 -12.66
CA ASP A 124 1.50 18.28 -13.97
C ASP A 124 2.53 18.54 -15.07
N LYS A 125 3.74 19.01 -14.70
CA LYS A 125 4.80 19.38 -15.64
C LYS A 125 5.92 18.36 -15.77
N PHE A 126 6.19 17.60 -14.71
CA PHE A 126 7.38 16.75 -14.63
C PHE A 126 7.05 15.31 -14.23
N TYR A 127 7.77 14.36 -14.82
CA TYR A 127 8.03 13.08 -14.17
C TYR A 127 9.18 13.27 -13.19
N LEU A 128 9.07 12.59 -12.05
CA LEU A 128 10.02 12.68 -10.95
C LEU A 128 10.60 11.29 -10.66
N LYS A 129 11.92 11.20 -10.57
CA LYS A 129 12.57 10.07 -9.91
C LYS A 129 13.10 10.54 -8.55
N GLU A 130 12.52 9.99 -7.49
CA GLU A 130 12.76 10.38 -6.10
C GLU A 130 13.74 9.42 -5.44
N TYR A 131 14.73 9.96 -4.74
CA TYR A 131 15.73 9.21 -3.99
C TYR A 131 15.68 9.64 -2.51
N ILE A 132 15.10 8.79 -1.66
CA ILE A 132 14.88 9.06 -0.24
C ILE A 132 15.86 8.21 0.57
N THR A 133 16.98 8.81 0.97
CA THR A 133 18.07 8.11 1.66
C THR A 133 17.94 8.25 3.17
N PHE A 134 17.95 7.12 3.87
CA PHE A 134 18.00 7.03 5.32
C PHE A 134 19.37 6.52 5.79
N LYS A 135 19.74 6.91 7.01
CA LYS A 135 20.96 6.46 7.69
C LYS A 135 20.61 6.00 9.10
N PHE A 136 21.20 4.89 9.53
CA PHE A 136 21.16 4.46 10.92
C PHE A 136 22.50 4.72 11.62
N ASP A 137 22.47 5.55 12.67
CA ASP A 137 23.59 5.68 13.62
C ASP A 137 23.12 5.26 15.02
N LYS A 138 22.35 6.13 15.68
CA LYS A 138 21.65 5.84 16.96
C LYS A 138 20.16 5.64 16.74
N ASP A 139 19.60 6.42 15.82
CA ASP A 139 18.25 6.32 15.29
C ASP A 139 18.29 6.22 13.77
N LEU A 140 17.17 5.79 13.18
CA LEU A 140 16.99 5.73 11.75
C LEU A 140 16.40 7.06 11.25
N LEU A 141 17.23 7.86 10.60
CA LEU A 141 16.90 9.24 10.23
C LEU A 141 16.99 9.43 8.71
N LEU A 142 16.18 10.34 8.19
CA LEU A 142 16.32 10.86 6.84
C LEU A 142 17.68 11.56 6.73
N HIS A 143 18.49 11.13 5.77
CA HIS A 143 19.82 11.65 5.53
C HIS A 143 19.85 12.60 4.33
N LYS A 144 19.16 12.22 3.26
CA LYS A 144 19.12 12.98 2.01
C LYS A 144 17.81 12.71 1.26
N TYR A 145 17.29 13.73 0.60
CA TYR A 145 16.23 13.61 -0.39
C TYR A 145 16.67 14.28 -1.69
N SER A 146 16.77 13.52 -2.77
CA SER A 146 17.18 14.00 -4.09
C SER A 146 16.09 13.71 -5.11
N ILE A 147 15.96 14.57 -6.12
CA ILE A 147 14.96 14.41 -7.18
C ILE A 147 15.58 14.74 -8.53
N GLU A 148 15.33 13.85 -9.47
CA GLU A 148 15.58 14.05 -10.90
C GLU A 148 14.27 14.39 -11.59
N PHE A 149 14.32 15.35 -12.51
CA PHE A 149 13.15 15.86 -13.22
C PHE A 149 13.27 15.53 -14.70
N THR A 150 12.15 15.11 -15.29
CA THR A 150 11.99 15.01 -16.74
C THR A 150 10.77 15.81 -17.16
N ASP A 151 10.94 16.78 -18.06
CA ASP A 151 9.82 17.57 -18.61
C ASP A 151 8.91 16.65 -19.41
N ARG A 152 7.60 16.74 -19.17
CA ARG A 152 6.62 15.91 -19.89
C ARG A 152 6.45 16.31 -21.35
N HIS A 153 6.74 17.57 -21.68
CA HIS A 153 6.56 18.10 -23.03
C HIS A 153 7.86 18.13 -23.83
N ASP A 154 9.00 18.16 -23.14
CA ASP A 154 10.34 18.19 -23.73
C ASP A 154 11.32 17.31 -22.94
N PRO A 155 11.29 15.97 -23.10
CA PRO A 155 12.08 15.04 -22.28
C PRO A 155 13.59 15.25 -22.36
N ASP A 156 14.09 15.84 -23.44
CA ASP A 156 15.52 16.12 -23.66
C ASP A 156 15.97 17.43 -22.98
N LYS A 157 15.03 18.20 -22.43
CA LYS A 157 15.32 19.42 -21.70
C LYS A 157 16.12 19.12 -20.45
N SER A 158 17.32 19.67 -20.39
CA SER A 158 18.16 19.63 -19.19
C SER A 158 17.51 20.43 -18.06
N ILE A 159 17.18 19.75 -16.96
CA ILE A 159 16.63 20.36 -15.75
C ILE A 159 17.56 20.07 -14.58
N THR A 160 17.84 21.08 -13.76
CA THR A 160 18.68 20.91 -12.58
C THR A 160 17.98 20.05 -11.52
N ASN A 161 18.66 19.01 -11.08
CA ASN A 161 18.20 18.14 -9.98
C ASN A 161 18.15 18.89 -8.65
N LYS A 162 17.18 18.53 -7.81
CA LYS A 162 17.08 19.08 -6.45
C LYS A 162 17.69 18.12 -5.45
N ASN A 163 18.37 18.67 -4.44
CA ASN A 163 19.06 17.89 -3.41
C ASN A 163 18.87 18.58 -2.05
N TYR A 164 18.31 17.85 -1.10
CA TYR A 164 18.09 18.26 0.28
C TYR A 164 18.81 17.31 1.22
N THR A 165 19.39 17.85 2.27
CA THR A 165 20.17 17.14 3.28
C THR A 165 19.64 17.45 4.67
N SER A 166 20.18 16.78 5.69
CA SER A 166 19.85 17.10 7.08
C SER A 166 20.12 18.55 7.49
N LYS A 167 20.88 19.33 6.70
CA LYS A 167 21.03 20.77 6.90
C LYS A 167 19.75 21.55 6.57
N ASP A 168 18.94 21.04 5.64
CA ASP A 168 17.75 21.70 5.11
C ASP A 168 16.47 21.34 5.89
N PHE A 169 16.46 20.16 6.50
CA PHE A 169 15.30 19.61 7.22
C PHE A 169 15.56 19.15 8.65
N GLY A 170 16.79 19.25 9.15
CA GLY A 170 17.15 18.83 10.50
C GLY A 170 17.08 17.31 10.69
N ASN A 171 16.71 16.88 11.90
CA ASN A 171 16.59 15.46 12.24
C ASN A 171 15.15 15.00 12.04
N VAL A 172 14.92 14.18 11.02
CA VAL A 172 13.60 13.62 10.70
C VAL A 172 13.67 12.11 10.80
N LYS A 173 12.81 11.52 11.64
CA LYS A 173 12.78 10.06 11.84
C LYS A 173 12.12 9.36 10.67
N PHE A 174 12.55 8.14 10.40
CA PHE A 174 12.01 7.31 9.33
C PHE A 174 10.48 7.23 9.35
N GLU A 175 9.87 6.95 10.50
CA GLU A 175 8.41 6.82 10.65
C GLU A 175 7.60 8.10 10.33
N ASN A 176 8.27 9.26 10.33
CA ASN A 176 7.63 10.57 10.14
C ASN A 176 7.80 11.11 8.72
N VAL A 177 8.49 10.40 7.83
CA VAL A 177 8.62 10.82 6.43
C VAL A 177 7.38 10.40 5.66
N ASP A 178 6.63 11.38 5.14
CA ASP A 178 5.49 11.18 4.27
C ASP A 178 5.56 12.10 3.04
N ARG A 179 4.58 11.96 2.14
CA ARG A 179 4.50 12.75 0.91
C ARG A 179 4.41 14.24 1.19
N GLU A 180 3.64 14.66 2.19
CA GLU A 180 3.45 16.08 2.49
C GLU A 180 4.77 16.72 2.94
N PHE A 181 5.49 16.05 3.84
CA PHE A 181 6.82 16.45 4.26
C PHE A 181 7.77 16.63 3.07
N LEU A 182 7.84 15.64 2.16
CA LEU A 182 8.74 15.69 1.00
C LEU A 182 8.37 16.82 0.02
N ILE A 183 7.08 17.05 -0.23
CA ILE A 183 6.61 18.15 -1.08
C ILE A 183 6.91 19.51 -0.46
N ASN A 184 6.81 19.64 0.87
CA ASN A 184 7.14 20.89 1.54
C ASN A 184 8.63 21.25 1.39
N LEU A 185 9.53 20.27 1.22
CA LEU A 185 10.93 20.55 0.87
C LEU A 185 11.05 21.16 -0.53
N LEU A 186 10.21 20.74 -1.47
CA LEU A 186 10.25 21.22 -2.85
C LEU A 186 9.82 22.67 -3.04
N ASN A 187 8.95 23.15 -2.16
CA ASN A 187 8.34 24.47 -2.22
C ASN A 187 9.08 25.53 -1.36
N LYS A 188 10.13 25.14 -0.65
CA LYS A 188 11.09 26.06 -0.02
C LYS A 188 12.05 26.64 -1.05
#